data_AF-X1P115-F1
#
_entry.id   AF-X1P115-F1
#
_cell.length_a   1.000
_cell.length_b   1.000
_cell.length_c   1.000
_cell.angle_alpha   90.00
_cell.angle_beta   90.00
_cell.angle_gamma   90.00
#
_symmetry.space_group_name_H-M   'P 1'
#
loop_
_entity.id
_entity.type
_entity.pdbx_description
1 polymer ?
#
loop_
_entity_poly.entity_id
_entity_poly.type
_entity_poly.pdbx_seq_one_letter_code
_entity_poly.pdbx_strand_id
1 'polypeptide(L)'
;EKIELTYGDTLRVNVSFDYRGLAEKVTLYGAIGNWRPFPEYKPPGVWLPPGFDEILHGEVSIDLPESIEFSPCKANVDIPITSDISPQTDYDLYVKIKEYPGVGMPRVENVIDIVGIPPTFELIQHTTSHFAYIYDGDAEVNIVTFTIDPFTPSAWAAKKFADALESEARKKGARVLETKVYVDTTPLLWTDIRIEVTGTPLGEEVGTVAGRGIAVGIAPWLAIILVCLAIIAVIVVTTLAIKTIVGLFKSKPGLEDMKPAWGKEA
;
A
#
# COMPACT_ATOMS: atom_id res chain seq x y z
N GLU A 1 -20.96 -6.33 -16.70
CA GLU A 1 -19.77 -7.21 -16.78
C GLU A 1 -19.09 -7.11 -15.44
N LYS A 2 -18.69 -8.25 -14.84
CA LYS A 2 -18.05 -8.27 -13.53
C LYS A 2 -16.56 -8.46 -13.68
N ILE A 3 -15.79 -7.83 -12.81
CA ILE A 3 -14.36 -8.02 -12.71
C ILE A 3 -14.04 -8.82 -11.44
N GLU A 4 -13.26 -9.87 -11.61
CA GLU A 4 -12.73 -10.68 -10.51
C GLU A 4 -11.32 -10.17 -10.18
N LEU A 5 -11.05 -9.90 -8.90
CA LEU A 5 -9.77 -9.41 -8.40
C LEU A 5 -9.33 -10.21 -7.18
N THR A 6 -8.01 -10.37 -7.01
CA THR A 6 -7.41 -11.00 -5.83
C THR A 6 -6.58 -9.99 -5.03
N TYR A 7 -6.25 -10.33 -3.78
CA TYR A 7 -5.35 -9.55 -2.94
C TYR A 7 -4.00 -9.31 -3.62
N GLY A 8 -3.53 -8.06 -3.59
CA GLY A 8 -2.31 -7.62 -4.27
C GLY A 8 -2.54 -7.08 -5.68
N ASP A 9 -3.71 -7.31 -6.28
CA ASP A 9 -4.07 -6.67 -7.55
C ASP A 9 -4.30 -5.17 -7.38
N THR A 10 -4.24 -4.44 -8.51
CA THR A 10 -4.61 -3.03 -8.58
C THR A 10 -5.70 -2.85 -9.62
N LEU A 11 -6.85 -2.34 -9.20
CA LEU A 11 -7.94 -1.96 -10.10
C LEU A 11 -7.67 -0.59 -10.71
N ARG A 12 -7.43 -0.54 -12.02
CA ARG A 12 -7.37 0.72 -12.78
C ARG A 12 -8.74 1.12 -13.29
N VAL A 13 -9.30 2.18 -12.72
CA VAL A 13 -10.59 2.74 -13.15
C VAL A 13 -10.35 3.85 -14.16
N ASN A 14 -10.75 3.61 -15.41
CA ASN A 14 -10.67 4.61 -16.47
C ASN A 14 -11.97 5.43 -16.50
N VAL A 15 -11.85 6.76 -16.47
CA VAL A 15 -12.98 7.67 -16.56
C VAL A 15 -12.82 8.62 -17.73
N SER A 16 -13.96 8.95 -18.35
CA SER A 16 -14.06 10.00 -19.35
C SER A 16 -15.21 10.93 -18.98
N PHE A 17 -14.94 12.22 -18.98
CA PHE A 17 -15.94 13.26 -18.69
C PHE A 17 -15.63 14.51 -19.49
N ASP A 18 -16.65 15.32 -19.75
CA ASP A 18 -16.47 16.60 -20.43
C ASP A 18 -16.23 17.71 -19.40
N TYR A 19 -15.22 18.54 -19.64
CA TYR A 19 -14.84 19.65 -18.77
C TYR A 19 -14.92 21.00 -19.47
N ARG A 20 -15.38 22.02 -18.74
CA ARG A 20 -15.38 23.42 -19.16
C ARG A 20 -15.04 24.28 -17.94
N GLY A 21 -13.98 25.07 -18.04
CA GLY A 21 -13.50 25.90 -16.94
C GLY A 21 -12.07 26.39 -17.16
N LEU A 22 -11.49 26.99 -16.12
CA LEU A 22 -10.10 27.42 -16.11
C LEU A 22 -9.17 26.22 -15.98
N ALA A 23 -7.89 26.39 -16.31
CA ALA A 23 -6.90 25.36 -16.01
C ALA A 23 -6.81 25.18 -14.48
N GLU A 24 -7.04 23.97 -14.00
CA GLU A 24 -7.04 23.66 -12.57
C GLU A 24 -6.54 22.23 -12.35
N LYS A 25 -5.86 22.01 -11.23
CA LYS A 25 -5.51 20.67 -10.76
C LYS A 25 -6.58 20.20 -9.77
N VAL A 26 -7.18 19.05 -10.05
CA VAL A 26 -8.22 18.45 -9.21
C VAL A 26 -7.85 17.03 -8.81
N THR A 27 -8.53 16.49 -7.81
CA THR A 27 -8.29 15.14 -7.31
C THR A 27 -9.38 14.19 -7.80
N LEU A 28 -8.99 13.26 -8.66
CA LEU A 28 -9.82 12.13 -9.05
C LEU A 28 -9.77 11.07 -7.95
N TYR A 29 -10.95 10.66 -7.48
CA TYR A 29 -11.09 9.73 -6.37
C TYR A 29 -11.98 8.56 -6.74
N GLY A 30 -11.45 7.35 -6.66
CA GLY A 30 -12.19 6.12 -6.92
C GLY A 30 -12.27 5.27 -5.64
N ALA A 31 -13.40 4.61 -5.43
CA ALA A 31 -13.64 3.84 -4.22
C ALA A 31 -14.48 2.58 -4.47
N ILE A 32 -14.07 1.49 -3.80
CA ILE A 32 -14.73 0.19 -3.78
C ILE A 32 -15.43 0.03 -2.43
N GLY A 33 -16.65 -0.47 -2.45
CA GLY A 33 -17.45 -0.64 -1.24
C GLY A 33 -18.83 -1.16 -1.54
N ASN A 34 -19.78 -0.89 -0.65
CA ASN A 34 -21.17 -1.30 -0.83
C ASN A 34 -22.11 -0.09 -0.72
N TRP A 35 -23.01 0.03 -1.68
CA TRP A 35 -24.07 1.00 -1.62
C TRP A 35 -25.14 0.56 -0.63
N ARG A 36 -25.45 1.44 0.31
CA ARG A 36 -26.58 1.29 1.22
C ARG A 36 -27.72 2.18 0.74
N PRO A 37 -28.72 1.62 0.02
CA PRO A 37 -29.88 2.40 -0.43
C PRO A 37 -30.80 2.80 0.73
N PHE A 38 -30.72 2.10 1.85
CA PHE A 38 -31.55 2.34 3.04
C PHE A 38 -30.69 2.58 4.28
N PRO A 39 -31.23 3.28 5.30
CA PRO A 39 -30.55 3.39 6.58
C PRO A 39 -30.27 2.01 7.17
N GLU A 40 -29.08 1.81 7.70
CA GLU A 40 -28.65 0.54 8.29
C GLU A 40 -28.43 0.72 9.79
N TYR A 41 -28.92 -0.22 10.59
CA TYR A 41 -28.66 -0.23 12.02
C TYR A 41 -27.40 -1.05 12.32
N LYS A 42 -26.36 -0.40 12.85
CA LYS A 42 -25.11 -1.02 13.30
C LYS A 42 -25.08 -1.12 14.82
N PRO A 43 -25.05 -2.34 15.40
CA PRO A 43 -24.92 -2.51 16.83
C PRO A 43 -23.54 -2.04 17.34
N PRO A 44 -23.45 -1.47 18.55
CA PRO A 44 -24.56 -1.08 19.43
C PRO A 44 -25.05 0.35 19.16
N GLY A 45 -26.26 0.50 18.58
CA GLY A 45 -27.04 1.74 18.69
C GLY A 45 -26.84 2.81 17.61
N VAL A 46 -26.16 2.54 16.49
CA VAL A 46 -25.90 3.56 15.46
C VAL A 46 -26.77 3.31 14.23
N TRP A 47 -27.61 4.28 13.87
CA TRP A 47 -28.27 4.30 12.57
C TRP A 47 -27.39 5.03 11.56
N LEU A 48 -26.90 4.30 10.57
CA LEU A 48 -26.14 4.85 9.46
C LEU A 48 -27.11 5.29 8.37
N PRO A 49 -27.02 6.53 7.85
CA PRO A 49 -27.87 6.99 6.76
C PRO A 49 -27.55 6.21 5.47
N PRO A 50 -28.44 6.26 4.46
CA PRO A 50 -28.13 5.79 3.12
C PRO A 50 -26.84 6.44 2.62
N GLY A 51 -25.98 5.65 1.98
CA GLY A 51 -24.66 6.12 1.60
C GLY A 51 -23.79 5.00 1.08
N PHE A 52 -22.63 5.37 0.56
CA PHE A 52 -21.64 4.42 0.12
C PHE A 52 -20.78 4.01 1.32
N ASP A 53 -20.79 2.74 1.67
CA ASP A 53 -19.89 2.16 2.66
C ASP A 53 -18.57 1.85 1.97
N GLU A 54 -17.69 2.86 1.97
CA GLU A 54 -16.38 2.77 1.35
C GLU A 54 -15.43 1.88 2.16
N ILE A 55 -14.74 0.98 1.47
CA ILE A 55 -13.79 0.04 2.07
C ILE A 55 -12.37 0.32 1.57
N LEU A 56 -12.20 0.39 0.24
CA LEU A 56 -10.93 0.71 -0.41
C LEU A 56 -11.09 1.94 -1.28
N HIS A 57 -10.02 2.73 -1.40
CA HIS A 57 -9.99 3.86 -2.31
C HIS A 57 -8.61 4.08 -2.92
N GLY A 58 -8.60 4.83 -4.01
CA GLY A 58 -7.42 5.38 -4.65
C GLY A 58 -7.68 6.82 -5.06
N GLU A 59 -6.63 7.63 -5.11
CA GLU A 59 -6.73 9.01 -5.55
C GLU A 59 -5.52 9.44 -6.37
N VAL A 60 -5.75 10.37 -7.29
CA VAL A 60 -4.71 10.93 -8.14
C VAL A 60 -5.04 12.37 -8.51
N SER A 61 -4.02 13.23 -8.50
CA SER A 61 -4.14 14.58 -9.02
C SER A 61 -4.11 14.58 -10.54
N ILE A 62 -5.10 15.20 -11.17
CA ILE A 62 -5.20 15.36 -12.62
C ILE A 62 -5.23 16.84 -12.98
N ASP A 63 -4.57 17.18 -14.09
CA ASP A 63 -4.57 18.54 -14.61
C ASP A 63 -5.70 18.69 -15.63
N LEU A 64 -6.64 19.60 -15.36
CA LEU A 64 -7.71 19.94 -16.28
C LEU A 64 -7.28 21.11 -17.16
N PRO A 65 -7.48 21.03 -18.49
CA PRO A 65 -7.11 22.11 -19.40
C PRO A 65 -8.09 23.28 -19.28
N GLU A 66 -7.60 24.50 -19.49
CA GLU A 66 -8.50 25.64 -19.72
C GLU A 66 -9.33 25.38 -20.98
N SER A 67 -10.65 25.46 -20.84
CA SER A 67 -11.58 25.21 -21.92
C SER A 67 -12.83 26.06 -21.78
N ILE A 68 -13.11 26.84 -22.82
CA ILE A 68 -14.31 27.68 -22.92
C ILE A 68 -15.53 26.83 -23.35
N GLU A 69 -15.29 25.74 -24.08
CA GLU A 69 -16.30 24.75 -24.46
C GLU A 69 -16.14 23.46 -23.65
N PHE A 70 -17.12 22.56 -23.71
CA PHE A 70 -16.99 21.24 -23.09
C PHE A 70 -16.00 20.39 -23.90
N SER A 71 -14.85 20.11 -23.30
CA SER A 71 -13.79 19.31 -23.89
C SER A 71 -13.68 17.94 -23.21
N PRO A 72 -13.59 16.84 -23.98
CA PRO A 72 -13.51 15.50 -23.41
C PRO A 72 -12.17 15.29 -22.71
N CYS A 73 -12.22 15.01 -21.43
CA CYS A 73 -11.07 14.66 -20.59
C CYS A 73 -11.08 13.15 -20.30
N LYS A 74 -9.90 12.55 -20.28
CA LYS A 74 -9.69 11.15 -19.89
C LYS A 74 -8.71 11.10 -18.75
N ALA A 75 -9.06 10.37 -17.71
CA ALA A 75 -8.21 10.14 -16.56
C ALA A 75 -8.37 8.70 -16.08
N ASN A 76 -7.47 8.27 -15.22
CA ASN A 76 -7.55 6.97 -14.57
C ASN A 76 -7.14 7.12 -13.11
N VAL A 77 -7.70 6.28 -12.25
CA VAL A 77 -7.31 6.17 -10.84
C VAL A 77 -7.09 4.70 -10.51
N ASP A 78 -6.02 4.43 -9.79
CA ASP A 78 -5.61 3.07 -9.40
C ASP A 78 -6.02 2.82 -7.95
N ILE A 79 -6.76 1.73 -7.70
CA ILE A 79 -7.24 1.31 -6.38
C ILE A 79 -6.57 -0.03 -6.03
N PRO A 80 -5.68 -0.07 -5.02
CA PRO A 80 -5.03 -1.33 -4.61
C PRO A 80 -6.00 -2.22 -3.84
N ILE A 81 -5.98 -3.53 -4.11
CA ILE A 81 -6.78 -4.54 -3.40
C ILE A 81 -6.00 -5.06 -2.19
N THR A 82 -6.39 -4.59 -0.99
CA THR A 82 -5.73 -4.92 0.28
C THR A 82 -6.55 -5.90 1.12
N SER A 83 -6.01 -6.37 2.25
CA SER A 83 -6.76 -7.20 3.21
C SER A 83 -7.90 -6.48 3.93
N ASP A 84 -8.03 -5.17 3.77
CA ASP A 84 -9.09 -4.41 4.41
C ASP A 84 -10.47 -4.72 3.77
N ILE A 85 -10.48 -5.26 2.55
CA ILE A 85 -11.68 -5.80 1.89
C ILE A 85 -11.80 -7.32 2.06
N SER A 86 -13.00 -7.79 2.37
CA SER A 86 -13.27 -9.22 2.55
C SER A 86 -13.51 -9.92 1.20
N PRO A 87 -13.25 -11.23 1.09
CA PRO A 87 -13.59 -11.95 -0.13
C PRO A 87 -15.12 -12.11 -0.20
N GLN A 88 -15.74 -11.51 -1.21
CA GLN A 88 -17.16 -11.64 -1.52
C GLN A 88 -17.42 -11.19 -2.95
N THR A 89 -18.64 -11.46 -3.43
CA THR A 89 -19.14 -10.96 -4.71
C THR A 89 -19.85 -9.63 -4.54
N ASP A 90 -20.09 -8.97 -5.66
CA ASP A 90 -21.05 -7.86 -5.77
C ASP A 90 -20.64 -6.56 -5.06
N TYR A 91 -19.34 -6.28 -4.98
CA TYR A 91 -18.89 -4.94 -4.59
C TYR A 91 -19.25 -3.90 -5.65
N ASP A 92 -19.55 -2.70 -5.15
CA ASP A 92 -19.85 -1.53 -5.92
C ASP A 92 -18.60 -0.66 -6.12
N LEU A 93 -18.61 0.14 -7.18
CA LEU A 93 -17.57 1.10 -7.49
C LEU A 93 -18.19 2.48 -7.66
N TYR A 94 -17.61 3.51 -7.06
CA TYR A 94 -17.92 4.89 -7.40
C TYR A 94 -16.66 5.71 -7.69
N VAL A 95 -16.84 6.78 -8.45
CA VAL A 95 -15.80 7.78 -8.71
C VAL A 95 -16.36 9.17 -8.45
N LYS A 96 -15.51 10.09 -7.98
CA LYS A 96 -15.84 11.52 -7.82
C LYS A 96 -14.61 12.40 -8.08
N ILE A 97 -14.87 13.67 -8.35
CA ILE A 97 -13.87 14.74 -8.24
C ILE A 97 -14.07 15.38 -6.87
N LYS A 98 -13.06 15.33 -5.99
CA LYS A 98 -13.22 15.72 -4.56
C LYS A 98 -13.60 17.18 -4.40
N GLU A 99 -13.02 18.06 -5.22
CA GLU A 99 -13.21 19.51 -5.18
C GLU A 99 -14.60 19.91 -5.69
N TYR A 100 -15.24 19.03 -6.47
CA TYR A 100 -16.53 19.28 -7.10
C TYR A 100 -17.56 18.18 -6.78
N PRO A 101 -17.94 17.97 -5.51
CA PRO A 101 -18.86 16.89 -5.12
C PRO A 101 -20.26 17.04 -5.75
N GLY A 102 -20.64 18.26 -6.15
CA GLY A 102 -21.92 18.56 -6.79
C GLY A 102 -22.04 18.13 -8.25
N VAL A 103 -20.95 17.71 -8.91
CA VAL A 103 -20.98 17.23 -10.31
C VAL A 103 -21.47 15.77 -10.42
N GLY A 104 -21.70 15.12 -9.29
CA GLY A 104 -22.20 13.76 -9.20
C GLY A 104 -21.15 12.75 -8.78
N MET A 105 -21.63 11.57 -8.43
CA MET A 105 -20.83 10.43 -7.98
C MET A 105 -21.25 9.23 -8.82
N PRO A 106 -20.81 9.14 -10.09
CA PRO A 106 -21.13 7.99 -10.93
C PRO A 106 -20.77 6.70 -10.20
N ARG A 107 -21.76 5.83 -10.08
CA ARG A 107 -21.66 4.54 -9.39
C ARG A 107 -22.03 3.43 -10.37
N VAL A 108 -21.32 2.33 -10.28
CA VAL A 108 -21.72 1.07 -10.91
C VAL A 108 -21.85 0.03 -9.82
N GLU A 109 -23.01 -0.64 -9.78
CA GLU A 109 -23.35 -1.59 -8.73
C GLU A 109 -23.03 -3.03 -9.14
N ASN A 110 -22.63 -3.85 -8.17
CA ASN A 110 -22.41 -5.30 -8.30
C ASN A 110 -21.41 -5.66 -9.43
N VAL A 111 -20.28 -4.95 -9.50
CA VAL A 111 -19.30 -5.09 -10.58
C VAL A 111 -18.00 -5.74 -10.18
N ILE A 112 -17.65 -5.77 -8.90
CA ILE A 112 -16.36 -6.30 -8.44
C ILE A 112 -16.60 -7.53 -7.55
N ASP A 113 -15.95 -8.63 -7.89
CA ASP A 113 -15.87 -9.83 -7.06
C ASP A 113 -14.44 -9.95 -6.53
N ILE A 114 -14.29 -10.06 -5.20
CA ILE A 114 -13.00 -10.28 -4.54
C ILE A 114 -12.89 -11.76 -4.19
N VAL A 115 -11.86 -12.40 -4.74
CA VAL A 115 -11.58 -13.83 -4.54
C VAL A 115 -10.24 -14.05 -3.87
N GLY A 116 -10.03 -15.26 -3.37
CA GLY A 116 -8.81 -15.65 -2.66
C GLY A 116 -8.97 -15.67 -1.15
N ILE A 117 -7.89 -16.04 -0.47
CA ILE A 117 -7.82 -16.07 0.99
C ILE A 117 -7.22 -14.73 1.43
N PRO A 118 -7.89 -13.96 2.32
CA PRO A 118 -7.31 -12.74 2.85
C PRO A 118 -5.98 -13.05 3.52
N PRO A 119 -4.93 -12.27 3.25
CA PRO A 119 -3.62 -12.52 3.82
C PRO A 119 -3.68 -12.40 5.34
N THR A 120 -3.22 -13.44 6.05
CA THR A 120 -3.12 -13.44 7.51
C THR A 120 -1.78 -12.86 7.92
N PHE A 121 -1.80 -11.59 8.30
CA PHE A 121 -0.64 -10.85 8.74
C PHE A 121 -0.34 -11.12 10.23
N GLU A 122 0.78 -11.78 10.52
CA GLU A 122 1.31 -11.94 11.87
C GLU A 122 2.37 -10.89 12.18
N LEU A 123 2.25 -10.22 13.32
CA LEU A 123 3.23 -9.23 13.77
C LEU A 123 4.55 -9.93 14.11
N ILE A 124 5.60 -9.67 13.33
CA ILE A 124 6.94 -10.24 13.55
C ILE A 124 7.88 -9.26 14.26
N GLN A 125 7.64 -7.96 14.14
CA GLN A 125 8.48 -6.94 14.75
C GLN A 125 7.64 -5.72 15.09
N HIS A 126 7.82 -5.22 16.30
CA HIS A 126 7.28 -3.94 16.75
C HIS A 126 8.43 -3.14 17.37
N THR A 127 8.65 -1.94 16.86
CA THR A 127 9.67 -1.01 17.37
C THR A 127 9.03 0.32 17.67
N THR A 128 9.07 0.72 18.94
CA THR A 128 8.62 2.03 19.41
C THR A 128 9.84 2.92 19.61
N SER A 129 9.84 4.08 18.98
CA SER A 129 10.90 5.08 19.13
C SER A 129 10.88 5.68 20.53
N HIS A 130 12.05 5.99 21.09
CA HIS A 130 12.12 6.69 22.38
C HIS A 130 11.41 8.05 22.34
N PHE A 131 11.36 8.68 21.15
CA PHE A 131 10.66 9.94 20.94
C PHE A 131 9.14 9.80 21.09
N ALA A 132 8.56 8.61 20.85
CA ALA A 132 7.12 8.39 20.98
C ALA A 132 6.62 8.55 22.42
N TYR A 133 7.46 8.29 23.43
CA TYR A 133 7.08 8.45 24.84
C TYR A 133 7.01 9.91 25.29
N ILE A 134 7.64 10.82 24.56
CA ILE A 134 7.74 12.25 24.91
C ILE A 134 7.05 13.15 23.89
N TYR A 135 6.48 12.57 22.83
CA TYR A 135 5.79 13.30 21.79
C TYR A 135 4.31 13.43 22.14
N ASP A 136 3.84 14.67 22.27
CA ASP A 136 2.46 15.03 22.56
C ASP A 136 1.97 15.93 21.41
N GLY A 137 1.52 15.30 20.33
CA GLY A 137 1.12 15.96 19.09
C GLY A 137 0.40 15.00 18.13
N ASP A 138 -0.16 15.53 17.04
CA ASP A 138 -0.82 14.72 16.02
C ASP A 138 0.15 13.71 15.40
N ALA A 139 -0.35 12.51 15.07
CA ALA A 139 0.45 11.44 14.48
C ALA A 139 -0.21 10.90 13.22
N GLU A 140 0.61 10.61 12.21
CA GLU A 140 0.15 10.06 10.93
C GLU A 140 0.52 8.58 10.84
N VAL A 141 -0.47 7.74 10.53
CA VAL A 141 -0.28 6.30 10.32
C VAL A 141 -0.24 6.03 8.82
N ASN A 142 0.87 5.44 8.36
CA ASN A 142 1.09 5.08 6.97
C ASN A 142 1.27 3.57 6.88
N ILE A 143 0.54 2.92 5.97
CA ILE A 143 0.59 1.47 5.78
C ILE A 143 1.14 1.20 4.39
N VAL A 144 2.15 0.34 4.30
CA VAL A 144 2.70 -0.14 3.03
C VAL A 144 2.78 -1.65 3.05
N THR A 145 2.51 -2.29 1.92
CA THR A 145 2.70 -3.73 1.74
C THR A 145 3.63 -3.96 0.55
N PHE A 146 4.60 -4.86 0.71
CA PHE A 146 5.48 -5.28 -0.38
C PHE A 146 5.81 -6.77 -0.28
N THR A 147 6.01 -7.39 -1.43
CA THR A 147 6.33 -8.81 -1.54
C THR A 147 7.84 -9.03 -1.51
N ILE A 148 8.28 -10.02 -0.74
CA ILE A 148 9.66 -10.51 -0.74
C ILE A 148 9.74 -11.92 -1.35
N ASP A 149 10.91 -12.23 -1.92
CA ASP A 149 11.22 -13.55 -2.45
C ASP A 149 11.42 -14.57 -1.31
N PRO A 150 11.24 -15.88 -1.57
CA PRO A 150 11.29 -16.93 -0.53
C PRO A 150 12.66 -17.06 0.15
N PHE A 151 13.72 -16.49 -0.43
CA PHE A 151 15.08 -16.63 0.06
C PHE A 151 15.55 -15.42 0.88
N THR A 152 14.73 -14.37 0.95
CA THR A 152 14.97 -13.20 1.78
C THR A 152 14.32 -13.41 3.15
N PRO A 153 15.09 -13.44 4.26
CA PRO A 153 14.51 -13.56 5.59
C PRO A 153 13.66 -12.32 5.92
N SER A 154 12.38 -12.50 6.24
CA SER A 154 11.43 -11.42 6.51
C SER A 154 11.88 -10.48 7.62
N ALA A 155 12.40 -11.01 8.72
CA ALA A 155 12.96 -10.21 9.82
C ALA A 155 14.17 -9.36 9.40
N TRP A 156 14.99 -9.83 8.46
CA TRP A 156 16.09 -9.04 7.92
C TRP A 156 15.57 -7.91 7.04
N ALA A 157 14.59 -8.18 6.18
CA ALA A 157 13.98 -7.18 5.30
C ALA A 157 13.26 -6.09 6.12
N ALA A 158 12.49 -6.50 7.12
CA ALA A 158 11.81 -5.65 8.09
C ALA A 158 12.79 -4.69 8.79
N LYS A 159 13.90 -5.22 9.31
CA LYS A 159 14.93 -4.41 9.96
C LYS A 159 15.58 -3.42 9.00
N LYS A 160 15.92 -3.85 7.78
CA LYS A 160 16.51 -2.97 6.76
C LYS A 160 15.56 -1.86 6.32
N PHE A 161 14.27 -2.14 6.24
CA PHE A 161 13.26 -1.12 6.00
C PHE A 161 13.20 -0.12 7.14
N ALA A 162 13.10 -0.58 8.40
CA ALA A 162 13.04 0.29 9.56
C ALA A 162 14.27 1.20 9.67
N ASP A 163 15.48 0.66 9.45
CA ASP A 163 16.74 1.43 9.46
C ASP A 163 16.74 2.52 8.36
N ALA A 164 16.27 2.18 7.15
CA ALA A 164 16.19 3.12 6.03
C ALA A 164 15.14 4.21 6.27
N LEU A 165 13.97 3.81 6.78
CA LEU A 165 12.86 4.68 7.11
C LEU A 165 13.25 5.73 8.15
N GLU A 166 13.91 5.32 9.23
CA GLU A 166 14.39 6.25 10.26
C GLU A 166 15.41 7.24 9.68
N SER A 167 16.31 6.77 8.81
CA SER A 167 17.30 7.62 8.15
C SER A 167 16.67 8.66 7.22
N GLU A 168 15.75 8.25 6.35
CA GLU A 168 15.09 9.12 5.37
C GLU A 168 14.10 10.09 6.04
N ALA A 169 13.34 9.62 7.03
CA ALA A 169 12.49 10.48 7.85
C ALA A 169 13.31 11.60 8.50
N ARG A 170 14.45 11.26 9.12
CA ARG A 170 15.35 12.24 9.75
C ARG A 170 15.90 13.27 8.75
N LYS A 171 16.25 12.85 7.53
CA LYS A 171 16.70 13.78 6.47
C LYS A 171 15.63 14.80 6.08
N LYS A 172 14.36 14.39 6.08
CA LYS A 172 13.22 15.24 5.77
C LYS A 172 12.64 15.98 6.98
N GLY A 173 13.28 15.89 8.15
CA GLY A 173 12.82 16.54 9.39
C GLY A 173 11.66 15.83 10.09
N ALA A 174 11.23 14.66 9.59
CA ALA A 174 10.26 13.80 10.24
C ALA A 174 10.91 12.96 11.35
N ARG A 175 10.09 12.50 12.29
CA ARG A 175 10.48 11.47 13.26
C ARG A 175 9.50 10.32 13.21
N VAL A 176 10.05 9.11 13.16
CA VAL A 176 9.28 7.88 13.32
C VAL A 176 8.97 7.68 14.80
N LEU A 177 7.69 7.45 15.12
CA LEU A 177 7.18 7.20 16.47
C LEU A 177 7.05 5.70 16.72
N GLU A 178 6.40 4.99 15.80
CA GLU A 178 6.13 3.56 15.90
C GLU A 178 6.33 2.89 14.55
N THR A 179 6.83 1.66 14.54
CA THR A 179 6.90 0.82 13.35
C THR A 179 6.49 -0.59 13.72
N LYS A 180 5.43 -1.09 13.08
CA LYS A 180 4.97 -2.47 13.19
C LYS A 180 5.15 -3.16 11.85
N VAL A 181 5.76 -4.33 11.87
CA VAL A 181 6.00 -5.13 10.68
C VAL A 181 5.29 -6.46 10.85
N TYR A 182 4.41 -6.74 9.90
CA TYR A 182 3.64 -7.95 9.81
C TYR A 182 4.09 -8.76 8.60
N VAL A 183 4.03 -10.07 8.73
CA VAL A 183 4.32 -11.05 7.67
C VAL A 183 3.05 -11.79 7.35
N ASP A 184 2.73 -11.88 6.07
CA ASP A 184 1.68 -12.76 5.58
C ASP A 184 2.12 -14.22 5.70
N THR A 185 1.38 -15.00 6.46
CA THR A 185 1.64 -16.44 6.66
C THR A 185 0.91 -17.34 5.66
N THR A 186 0.13 -16.75 4.73
CA THR A 186 -0.72 -17.48 3.77
C THR A 186 0.06 -18.09 2.60
N PRO A 187 0.96 -17.37 1.90
CA PRO A 187 1.61 -17.86 0.70
C PRO A 187 2.92 -18.60 1.03
N LEU A 188 3.12 -19.77 0.38
CA LEU A 188 4.23 -20.69 0.68
C LEU A 188 5.56 -20.33 -0.01
N LEU A 189 5.52 -19.51 -1.06
CA LEU A 189 6.67 -19.25 -1.94
C LEU A 189 7.05 -17.77 -2.05
N TRP A 190 6.13 -16.83 -1.87
CA TRP A 190 6.44 -15.41 -1.78
C TRP A 190 5.74 -14.89 -0.55
N THR A 191 6.37 -13.96 0.16
CA THR A 191 5.85 -13.51 1.45
C THR A 191 5.58 -12.02 1.38
N ASP A 192 4.34 -11.62 1.65
CA ASP A 192 4.01 -10.21 1.77
C ASP A 192 4.40 -9.70 3.15
N ILE A 193 5.08 -8.56 3.17
CA ILE A 193 5.42 -7.82 4.38
C ILE A 193 4.58 -6.55 4.39
N ARG A 194 3.72 -6.42 5.41
CA ARG A 194 2.97 -5.19 5.69
C ARG A 194 3.71 -4.42 6.77
N ILE A 195 3.99 -3.15 6.53
CA ILE A 195 4.63 -2.26 7.49
C ILE A 195 3.68 -1.10 7.77
N GLU A 196 3.36 -0.92 9.05
CA GLU A 196 2.62 0.20 9.59
C GLU A 196 3.60 1.13 10.29
N VAL A 197 3.68 2.37 9.81
CA VAL A 197 4.57 3.41 10.30
C VAL A 197 3.72 4.52 10.90
N THR A 198 3.93 4.79 12.18
CA THR A 198 3.39 5.97 12.84
C THR A 198 4.49 7.00 12.94
N GLY A 199 4.26 8.21 12.43
CA GLY A 199 5.27 9.27 12.42
C GLY A 199 4.68 10.65 12.68
N THR A 200 5.56 11.62 12.92
CA THR A 200 5.17 13.02 13.05
C THR A 200 4.65 13.56 11.71
N PRO A 201 3.60 14.39 11.70
CA PRO A 201 3.08 15.00 10.49
C PRO A 201 4.16 15.81 9.80
N LEU A 202 4.39 15.50 8.53
CA LEU A 202 5.24 16.29 7.65
C LEU A 202 4.33 17.32 6.98
N GLY A 203 4.33 18.53 7.52
CA GLY A 203 3.40 19.59 7.14
C GLY A 203 3.17 19.68 5.62
N GLU A 204 1.90 19.79 5.24
CA GLU A 204 1.46 20.08 3.88
C GLU A 204 2.17 21.32 3.32
N GLU A 205 2.62 21.27 2.07
CA GLU A 205 2.36 22.41 1.19
C GLU A 205 0.83 22.57 1.14
N VAL A 206 0.34 23.45 2.00
CA VAL A 206 -1.03 23.89 2.27
C VAL A 206 -2.11 23.32 1.34
N GLY A 207 -2.95 22.46 1.92
CA GLY A 207 -4.27 22.11 1.39
C GLY A 207 -5.26 21.81 2.52
N THR A 208 -5.24 22.64 3.57
CA THR A 208 -6.01 22.45 4.81
C THR A 208 -7.46 21.99 4.56
N VAL A 209 -7.84 20.85 5.15
CA VAL A 209 -9.24 20.59 5.50
C VAL A 209 -9.32 20.31 6.99
N ALA A 210 -9.69 21.35 7.74
CA ALA A 210 -10.04 21.24 9.14
C ALA A 210 -11.37 20.49 9.29
N GLY A 211 -11.32 19.27 9.82
CA GLY A 211 -12.50 18.50 10.20
C GLY A 211 -12.08 17.20 10.86
N ARG A 212 -12.34 17.08 12.17
CA ARG A 212 -12.12 15.90 13.04
C ARG A 212 -12.07 14.56 12.28
N GLY A 213 -10.90 13.91 12.34
CA GLY A 213 -10.68 12.53 11.91
C GLY A 213 -9.41 12.39 11.10
N ILE A 214 -8.36 11.84 11.73
CA ILE A 214 -7.15 11.26 11.11
C ILE A 214 -6.66 12.04 9.88
N ALA A 215 -5.83 13.07 10.10
CA ALA A 215 -5.10 13.72 9.02
C ALA A 215 -4.12 12.69 8.42
N VAL A 216 -4.40 12.21 7.22
CA VAL A 216 -3.50 11.34 6.47
C VAL A 216 -2.72 12.23 5.50
N GLY A 217 -1.56 12.74 5.93
CA GLY A 217 -0.57 13.39 5.06
C GLY A 217 0.13 12.37 4.16
N ILE A 218 -0.59 11.85 3.16
CA ILE A 218 -0.13 10.75 2.30
C ILE A 218 1.12 11.13 1.49
N ALA A 219 1.22 12.36 0.99
CA ALA A 219 2.21 12.71 -0.03
C ALA A 219 3.69 12.66 0.44
N PRO A 220 4.10 13.26 1.58
CA PRO A 220 5.52 13.29 1.99
C PRO A 220 6.03 11.94 2.50
N TRP A 221 5.19 11.22 3.25
CA TRP A 221 5.52 9.89 3.78
C TRP A 221 5.59 8.85 2.68
N LEU A 222 4.70 8.87 1.68
CA LEU A 222 4.77 7.99 0.52
C LEU A 222 6.12 8.14 -0.20
N ALA A 223 6.63 9.37 -0.36
CA ALA A 223 7.93 9.59 -0.98
C ALA A 223 9.11 9.03 -0.14
N ILE A 224 9.03 9.10 1.19
CA ILE A 224 10.03 8.46 2.08
C ILE A 224 9.97 6.94 1.93
N ILE A 225 8.76 6.38 1.96
CA ILE A 225 8.52 4.93 1.85
C ILE A 225 9.05 4.39 0.52
N LEU A 226 8.78 5.07 -0.60
CA LEU A 226 9.26 4.66 -1.92
C LEU A 226 10.80 4.64 -2.01
N VAL A 227 11.49 5.60 -1.40
CA VAL A 227 12.96 5.60 -1.33
C VAL A 227 13.46 4.40 -0.52
N CYS A 228 12.82 4.09 0.61
CA CYS A 228 13.17 2.95 1.44
C CYS A 228 13.00 1.62 0.69
N LEU A 229 11.88 1.46 -0.02
CA LEU A 229 11.62 0.29 -0.87
C LEU A 229 12.67 0.14 -1.98
N ALA A 230 13.05 1.25 -2.63
CA ALA A 230 14.09 1.23 -3.66
C ALA A 230 15.46 0.80 -3.10
N ILE A 231 15.84 1.26 -1.89
CA ILE A 231 17.07 0.84 -1.22
C ILE A 231 17.06 -0.67 -0.97
N ILE A 232 15.95 -1.22 -0.47
CA ILE A 232 15.82 -2.66 -0.20
C ILE A 232 15.92 -3.46 -1.50
N ALA A 233 15.22 -3.04 -2.55
CA ALA A 233 15.27 -3.71 -3.85
C ALA A 233 16.73 -3.80 -4.37
N VAL A 234 17.50 -2.71 -4.27
CA VAL A 234 18.92 -2.68 -4.65
C VAL A 234 19.75 -3.65 -3.79
N ILE A 235 19.53 -3.70 -2.47
CA ILE A 235 20.26 -4.62 -1.57
C ILE A 235 19.92 -6.08 -1.90
N VAL A 236 18.66 -6.41 -2.16
CA VAL A 236 18.22 -7.76 -2.53
C VAL A 236 18.85 -8.17 -3.86
N VAL A 237 18.80 -7.32 -4.89
CA VAL A 237 19.43 -7.62 -6.19
C VAL A 237 20.94 -7.80 -6.04
N THR A 238 21.61 -6.96 -5.25
CA THR A 238 23.06 -7.06 -5.03
C THR A 238 23.42 -8.34 -4.27
N THR A 239 22.66 -8.72 -3.25
CA THR A 239 22.90 -9.96 -2.49
C THR A 239 22.62 -11.21 -3.31
N LEU A 240 21.59 -11.21 -4.16
CA LEU A 240 21.32 -12.29 -5.12
C LEU A 240 22.45 -12.40 -6.16
N ALA A 241 22.93 -11.28 -6.71
CA ALA A 241 24.05 -11.26 -7.65
C ALA A 241 25.34 -11.80 -7.00
N ILE A 242 25.66 -11.37 -5.77
CA ILE A 242 26.81 -11.88 -5.01
C ILE A 242 26.65 -13.37 -4.70
N LYS A 243 25.48 -13.83 -4.24
CA LYS A 243 25.25 -15.28 -4.01
C LYS A 243 25.42 -16.08 -5.29
N THR A 244 24.99 -15.56 -6.44
CA THR A 244 25.14 -16.22 -7.74
C THR A 244 26.62 -16.29 -8.14
N ILE A 245 27.37 -15.19 -7.99
CA ILE A 245 28.81 -15.11 -8.28
C ILE A 245 29.62 -16.00 -7.31
N VAL A 246 29.38 -15.91 -6.01
CA VAL A 246 30.04 -16.73 -4.99
C VAL A 246 29.65 -18.21 -5.12
N GLY A 247 28.42 -18.51 -5.55
CA GLY A 247 27.97 -19.85 -5.92
C GLY A 247 28.71 -20.41 -7.14
N LEU A 248 29.00 -19.56 -8.13
CA LEU A 248 29.89 -19.84 -9.25
C LEU A 248 31.36 -20.08 -8.81
N PHE A 249 31.78 -19.45 -7.70
CA PHE A 249 33.13 -19.59 -7.11
C PHE A 249 33.23 -20.61 -5.96
N LYS A 250 32.19 -21.41 -5.65
CA LYS A 250 32.37 -22.57 -4.77
C LYS A 250 33.28 -23.58 -5.47
N SER A 251 34.56 -23.50 -5.16
CA SER A 251 35.58 -24.49 -5.45
C SER A 251 35.06 -25.86 -5.01
N LYS A 252 34.98 -26.78 -5.97
CA LYS A 252 34.82 -28.21 -5.70
C LYS A 252 35.86 -28.63 -4.64
N PRO A 253 35.56 -29.59 -3.75
CA PRO A 253 36.54 -30.04 -2.76
C PRO A 253 37.85 -30.43 -3.46
N GLY A 254 38.96 -29.87 -2.97
CA GLY A 254 40.29 -30.13 -3.50
C GLY A 254 40.62 -31.62 -3.38
N LEU A 255 41.39 -32.14 -4.34
CA LEU A 255 41.84 -33.54 -4.39
C LEU A 255 42.56 -34.00 -3.10
N GLU A 256 43.01 -33.05 -2.29
CA GLU A 256 43.71 -33.23 -1.02
C GLU A 256 42.83 -33.74 0.14
N ASP A 257 41.49 -33.67 0.01
CA ASP A 257 40.54 -34.20 1.00
C ASP A 257 39.95 -35.57 0.65
N MET A 258 40.26 -36.15 -0.52
CA MET A 258 39.85 -37.51 -0.87
C MET A 258 40.76 -38.54 -0.18
N LYS A 259 40.32 -39.09 0.95
CA LYS A 259 40.92 -40.31 1.52
C LYS A 259 40.50 -41.52 0.69
N PRO A 260 41.42 -42.27 0.07
CA PRO A 260 41.06 -43.50 -0.64
C PRO A 260 40.65 -44.57 0.37
N ALA A 261 39.43 -45.09 0.23
CA ALA A 261 38.95 -46.25 0.96
C ALA A 261 38.84 -47.43 0.00
N TRP A 262 39.37 -48.58 0.40
CA TRP A 262 39.22 -49.86 -0.30
C TRP A 262 38.47 -50.82 0.60
N GLY A 263 37.37 -51.39 0.10
CA GLY A 263 36.60 -52.44 0.74
C GLY A 263 36.61 -53.68 -0.14
N LYS A 264 36.73 -54.86 0.47
CA LYS A 264 36.58 -56.14 -0.24
C LYS A 264 35.08 -56.37 -0.43
N GLU A 265 34.63 -56.47 -1.68
CA GLU A 265 33.28 -56.96 -1.98
C GLU A 265 33.10 -58.33 -1.32
N ALA A 266 32.00 -58.47 -0.58
CA ALA A 266 31.48 -59.74 -0.10
C ALA A 266 30.18 -60.02 -0.86
#